data_AF-A0A0C3NYI8-F1
#
_entry.id   AF-A0A0C3NYI8-F1
#
_cell.length_a   1.000
_cell.length_b   1.000
_cell.length_c   1.000
_cell.angle_alpha   90.00
_cell.angle_beta   90.00
_cell.angle_gamma   90.00
#
_symmetry.space_group_name_H-M   'P 1'
#
loop_
_entity.id
_entity.type
_entity.pdbx_description
1 polymer ?
#
loop_
_entity_poly.entity_id
_entity_poly.type
_entity_poly.pdbx_seq_one_letter_code
_entity_poly.pdbx_strand_id
1 'polypeptide(L)'
;MRNAQDEVASISQTLGAGLLEHIRATLLDVCEGNPSRRTDQIGDTDHDTANARSTVKEIVALQMTLQGAEDENEKRALEEDITGKILWCCWHAVFSEVDQLLANVVESVQKKQYSDTLRQGFREVAEIIKGAPRIHPDDDIAHLQQIMLDAGAGISRHELWLAARAGEKARFSRVVGGKPILSTASPKVPSTSIIQQPLAAGKTREGRR
;
A
#
# COMPACT_ATOMS: atom_id res chain seq x y z
N MET A 1 22.58 -3.50 14.58
CA MET A 1 22.04 -4.86 14.81
C MET A 1 20.65 -4.89 15.44
N ARG A 2 20.18 -3.89 16.23
CA ARG A 2 18.76 -3.87 16.64
C ARG A 2 17.82 -3.68 15.45
N ASN A 3 18.04 -2.62 14.65
CA ASN A 3 17.36 -2.32 13.37
C ASN A 3 16.86 -3.55 12.60
N ALA A 4 17.74 -4.49 12.21
CA ALA A 4 17.36 -5.67 11.42
C ALA A 4 16.37 -6.62 12.12
N GLN A 5 16.30 -6.63 13.46
CA GLN A 5 15.27 -7.38 14.21
C GLN A 5 13.94 -6.62 14.22
N ASP A 6 14.00 -5.29 14.35
CA ASP A 6 12.85 -4.40 14.35
C ASP A 6 12.19 -4.38 12.94
N GLU A 7 12.99 -4.24 11.87
CA GLU A 7 12.61 -4.37 10.45
C GLU A 7 11.93 -5.71 10.15
N VAL A 8 12.54 -6.83 10.56
CA VAL A 8 11.98 -8.18 10.37
C VAL A 8 10.68 -8.35 11.16
N ALA A 9 10.54 -7.73 12.33
CA ALA A 9 9.29 -7.73 13.08
C ALA A 9 8.19 -6.96 12.32
N SER A 10 8.47 -5.77 11.77
CA SER A 10 7.50 -4.98 11.00
C SER A 10 7.06 -5.67 9.70
N ILE A 11 7.99 -6.33 8.99
CA ILE A 11 7.65 -7.17 7.82
C ILE A 11 6.78 -8.37 8.23
N SER A 12 7.14 -9.06 9.31
CA SER A 12 6.39 -10.23 9.81
C SER A 12 4.98 -9.86 10.27
N GLN A 13 4.81 -8.69 10.90
CA GLN A 13 3.50 -8.16 11.29
C GLN A 13 2.67 -7.72 10.07
N THR A 14 3.29 -7.09 9.08
CA THR A 14 2.65 -6.70 7.81
C THR A 14 2.04 -7.91 7.10
N LEU A 15 2.84 -8.95 6.87
CA LEU A 15 2.40 -10.17 6.20
C LEU A 15 1.42 -10.98 7.08
N GLY A 16 1.69 -11.08 8.39
CA GLY A 16 0.85 -11.83 9.33
C GLY A 16 -0.56 -11.24 9.51
N ALA A 17 -0.69 -9.91 9.56
CA ALA A 17 -1.98 -9.24 9.75
C ALA A 17 -2.92 -9.47 8.56
N GLY A 18 -2.42 -9.31 7.32
CA GLY A 18 -3.19 -9.61 6.12
C GLY A 18 -3.56 -11.09 6.02
N LEU A 19 -2.60 -11.98 6.32
CA LEU A 19 -2.80 -13.43 6.18
C LEU A 19 -3.90 -13.94 7.11
N LEU A 20 -3.96 -13.43 8.35
CA LEU A 20 -5.01 -13.76 9.31
C LEU A 20 -6.40 -13.33 8.81
N GLU A 21 -6.53 -12.13 8.22
CA GLU A 21 -7.80 -11.66 7.66
C GLU A 21 -8.26 -12.53 6.47
N HIS A 22 -7.33 -12.99 5.62
CA HIS A 22 -7.65 -13.94 4.53
C HIS A 22 -8.07 -15.31 5.04
N ILE A 23 -7.32 -15.90 5.98
CA ILE A 23 -7.69 -17.18 6.62
C ILE A 23 -9.09 -17.06 7.23
N ARG A 24 -9.38 -15.96 7.93
CA ARG A 24 -10.70 -15.68 8.51
C ARG A 24 -11.79 -15.59 7.43
N ALA A 25 -11.60 -14.80 6.38
CA ALA A 25 -12.58 -14.65 5.29
C ALA A 25 -12.86 -16.00 4.62
N THR A 26 -11.80 -16.75 4.30
CA THR A 26 -11.87 -18.07 3.66
C THR A 26 -12.57 -19.11 4.54
N LEU A 27 -12.35 -19.08 5.86
CA LEU A 27 -13.10 -19.93 6.80
C LEU A 27 -14.59 -19.55 6.87
N LEU A 28 -14.94 -18.27 6.76
CA LEU A 28 -16.34 -17.82 6.77
C LEU A 28 -17.10 -18.22 5.48
N ASP A 29 -16.51 -18.01 4.30
CA ASP A 29 -17.09 -18.47 3.01
C ASP A 29 -17.40 -19.98 3.03
N VAL A 30 -16.49 -20.77 3.65
CA VAL A 30 -16.66 -22.20 3.88
C VAL A 30 -17.77 -22.51 4.90
N CYS A 31 -17.89 -21.73 5.98
CA CYS A 31 -18.94 -21.90 7.00
C CYS A 31 -20.35 -21.62 6.48
N GLU A 32 -20.47 -20.70 5.52
CA GLU A 32 -21.75 -20.29 4.94
C GLU A 32 -22.20 -21.19 3.79
N GLY A 33 -21.32 -22.08 3.31
CA GLY A 33 -21.64 -22.98 2.21
C GLY A 33 -21.62 -22.29 0.86
N ASN A 34 -20.70 -21.33 0.67
CA ASN A 34 -20.53 -20.55 -0.55
C ASN A 34 -19.29 -21.04 -1.36
N PRO A 35 -19.29 -22.26 -1.97
CA PRO A 35 -18.13 -22.77 -2.71
C PRO A 35 -17.84 -22.00 -4.02
N SER A 36 -18.76 -21.12 -4.45
CA SER A 36 -18.81 -20.48 -5.77
C SER A 36 -17.61 -19.58 -6.14
N ARG A 37 -16.61 -19.42 -5.27
CA ARG A 37 -15.37 -18.68 -5.54
C ARG A 37 -14.12 -19.55 -5.71
N ARG A 38 -14.17 -20.84 -5.36
CA ARG A 38 -12.97 -21.70 -5.29
C ARG A 38 -12.69 -22.53 -6.56
N THR A 39 -13.68 -22.75 -7.42
CA THR A 39 -13.57 -23.71 -8.54
C THR A 39 -12.58 -23.26 -9.61
N ASP A 40 -12.44 -21.95 -9.83
CA ASP A 40 -11.72 -21.39 -10.98
C ASP A 40 -10.21 -21.16 -10.74
N GLN A 41 -9.70 -21.48 -9.54
CA GLN A 41 -8.30 -21.26 -9.16
C GLN A 41 -7.42 -22.53 -9.22
N ILE A 42 -8.00 -23.70 -9.49
CA ILE A 42 -7.24 -24.96 -9.55
C ILE A 42 -6.57 -25.11 -10.92
N GLY A 43 -5.48 -24.37 -11.14
CA GLY A 43 -4.47 -24.70 -12.15
C GLY A 43 -3.99 -23.57 -13.05
N ASP A 44 -3.10 -22.71 -12.53
CA ASP A 44 -2.07 -22.08 -13.39
C ASP A 44 -0.73 -21.86 -12.67
N THR A 45 -0.13 -22.95 -12.17
CA THR A 45 1.19 -22.95 -11.54
C THR A 45 2.33 -22.55 -12.49
N ASP A 46 2.11 -22.60 -13.80
CA ASP A 46 3.07 -22.17 -14.82
C ASP A 46 3.02 -20.64 -15.00
N HIS A 47 1.82 -20.03 -14.97
CA HIS A 47 1.66 -18.57 -14.93
C HIS A 47 2.28 -17.95 -13.67
N ASP A 48 2.05 -18.52 -12.47
CA ASP A 48 2.72 -18.06 -11.24
C ASP A 48 4.26 -18.09 -11.38
N THR A 49 4.79 -19.17 -11.95
CA THR A 49 6.23 -19.35 -12.19
C THR A 49 6.77 -18.36 -13.24
N ALA A 50 6.01 -18.09 -14.29
CA ALA A 50 6.36 -17.13 -15.34
C ALA A 50 6.31 -15.69 -14.82
N ASN A 51 5.29 -15.36 -14.02
CA ASN A 51 5.11 -14.06 -13.37
C ASN A 51 6.26 -13.76 -12.40
N ALA A 52 6.56 -14.69 -11.48
CA ALA A 52 7.70 -14.55 -10.56
C ALA A 52 9.04 -14.34 -11.29
N ARG A 53 9.27 -15.08 -12.40
CA ARG A 53 10.46 -14.88 -13.25
C ARG A 53 10.47 -13.51 -13.95
N SER A 54 9.31 -12.93 -14.24
CA SER A 54 9.18 -11.57 -14.78
C SER A 54 9.56 -10.53 -13.73
N THR A 55 8.94 -10.59 -12.54
CA THR A 55 9.21 -9.64 -11.45
C THR A 55 10.66 -9.67 -10.98
N VAL A 56 11.31 -10.84 -10.96
CA VAL A 56 12.75 -10.94 -10.65
C VAL A 56 13.61 -10.19 -11.68
N LYS A 57 13.28 -10.23 -12.98
CA LYS A 57 14.00 -9.44 -14.00
C LYS A 57 13.78 -7.94 -13.82
N GLU A 58 12.56 -7.55 -13.47
CA GLU A 58 12.19 -6.16 -13.21
C GLU A 58 12.93 -5.60 -11.99
N ILE A 59 12.96 -6.35 -10.87
CA ILE A 59 13.74 -6.01 -9.67
C ILE A 59 15.23 -5.84 -10.01
N VAL A 60 15.82 -6.74 -10.83
CA VAL A 60 17.21 -6.60 -11.28
C VAL A 60 17.40 -5.34 -12.15
N ALA A 61 16.44 -4.99 -13.01
CA ALA A 61 16.50 -3.77 -13.80
C ALA A 61 16.43 -2.51 -12.90
N LEU A 62 15.52 -2.48 -11.92
CA LEU A 62 15.44 -1.38 -10.93
C LEU A 62 16.72 -1.26 -10.10
N GLN A 63 17.33 -2.38 -9.69
CA GLN A 63 18.61 -2.39 -8.98
C GLN A 63 19.76 -1.81 -9.82
N MET A 64 19.80 -2.07 -11.12
CA MET A 64 20.78 -1.46 -12.04
C MET A 64 20.54 0.05 -12.19
N THR A 65 19.28 0.49 -12.26
CA THR A 65 18.93 1.93 -12.27
C THR A 65 19.33 2.60 -10.95
N LEU A 66 19.08 1.97 -9.80
CA LEU A 66 19.43 2.46 -8.47
C LEU A 66 20.95 2.66 -8.30
N GLN A 67 21.76 1.75 -8.84
CA GLN A 67 23.22 1.89 -8.86
C GLN A 67 23.73 3.07 -9.72
N GLY A 68 22.93 3.54 -10.68
CA GLY A 68 23.23 4.70 -11.52
C GLY A 68 22.57 6.01 -11.07
N ALA A 69 21.72 6.00 -10.04
CA ALA A 69 20.98 7.18 -9.59
C ALA A 69 21.84 8.09 -8.71
N GLU A 70 21.91 9.38 -9.04
CA GLU A 70 22.61 10.39 -8.23
C GLU A 70 21.69 11.13 -7.24
N ASP A 71 20.40 11.25 -7.55
CA ASP A 71 19.41 12.02 -6.78
C ASP A 71 18.82 11.16 -5.64
N GLU A 72 18.91 11.61 -4.39
CA GLU A 72 18.43 10.83 -3.23
C GLU A 72 16.92 10.55 -3.27
N ASN A 73 16.13 11.38 -3.94
CA ASN A 73 14.70 11.14 -4.11
C ASN A 73 14.44 10.09 -5.20
N GLU A 74 15.31 10.02 -6.21
CA GLU A 74 15.29 8.97 -7.24
C GLU A 74 15.66 7.60 -6.64
N LYS A 75 16.72 7.58 -5.82
CA LYS A 75 17.13 6.38 -5.06
C LYS A 75 16.01 5.88 -4.18
N ARG A 76 15.44 6.74 -3.33
CA ARG A 76 14.32 6.39 -2.45
C ARG A 76 13.13 5.84 -3.23
N ALA A 77 12.76 6.46 -4.36
CA ALA A 77 11.65 5.98 -5.19
C ALA A 77 11.92 4.57 -5.77
N LEU A 78 13.15 4.30 -6.21
CA LEU A 78 13.58 2.98 -6.69
C LEU A 78 13.64 1.95 -5.55
N GLU A 79 14.08 2.34 -4.35
CA GLU A 79 14.10 1.50 -3.15
C GLU A 79 12.69 1.14 -2.68
N GLU A 80 11.74 2.08 -2.71
CA GLU A 80 10.32 1.83 -2.45
C GLU A 80 9.72 0.86 -3.47
N ASP A 81 10.01 1.02 -4.77
CA ASP A 81 9.52 0.12 -5.83
C ASP A 81 10.11 -1.30 -5.74
N ILE A 82 11.42 -1.42 -5.47
CA ILE A 82 12.08 -2.72 -5.24
C ILE A 82 11.49 -3.40 -4.02
N THR A 83 11.35 -2.68 -2.91
CA THR A 83 10.82 -3.22 -1.65
C THR A 83 9.35 -3.64 -1.79
N GLY A 84 8.52 -2.80 -2.42
CA GLY A 84 7.12 -3.11 -2.70
C GLY A 84 6.96 -4.38 -3.54
N LYS A 85 7.75 -4.54 -4.61
CA LYS A 85 7.73 -5.74 -5.46
C LYS A 85 8.20 -7.00 -4.73
N ILE A 86 9.25 -6.91 -3.90
CA ILE A 86 9.71 -8.03 -3.06
C ILE A 86 8.62 -8.43 -2.05
N LEU A 87 8.05 -7.47 -1.32
CA LEU A 87 6.97 -7.72 -0.36
C LEU A 87 5.75 -8.35 -1.05
N TRP A 88 5.34 -7.84 -2.22
CA TRP A 88 4.22 -8.38 -2.98
C TRP A 88 4.45 -9.82 -3.44
N CYS A 89 5.68 -10.16 -3.90
CA CYS A 89 6.03 -11.54 -4.23
C CYS A 89 6.03 -12.47 -3.01
N CYS A 90 6.61 -12.04 -1.88
CA CYS A 90 6.60 -12.83 -0.64
C CYS A 90 5.18 -13.04 -0.11
N TRP A 91 4.34 -12.00 -0.17
CA TRP A 91 2.92 -12.05 0.14
C TRP A 91 2.20 -13.08 -0.73
N HIS A 92 2.29 -12.99 -2.06
CA HIS A 92 1.64 -13.93 -2.99
C HIS A 92 2.05 -15.39 -2.77
N ALA A 93 3.34 -15.65 -2.51
CA ALA A 93 3.86 -17.00 -2.28
C ALA A 93 3.24 -17.63 -1.02
N VAL A 94 3.28 -16.93 0.11
CA VAL A 94 2.68 -17.39 1.38
C VAL A 94 1.16 -17.55 1.25
N PHE A 95 0.51 -16.65 0.52
CA PHE A 95 -0.93 -16.71 0.26
C PHE A 95 -1.32 -17.97 -0.52
N SER A 96 -0.60 -18.29 -1.60
CA SER A 96 -0.83 -19.49 -2.42
C SER A 96 -0.60 -20.79 -1.64
N GLU A 97 0.46 -20.88 -0.83
CA GLU A 97 0.68 -22.04 0.05
C GLU A 97 -0.47 -22.22 1.06
N VAL A 98 -0.97 -21.12 1.63
CA VAL A 98 -2.06 -21.14 2.61
C VAL A 98 -3.41 -21.46 1.96
N ASP A 99 -3.70 -20.98 0.75
CA ASP A 99 -4.93 -21.36 0.03
C ASP A 99 -4.91 -22.84 -0.38
N GLN A 100 -3.76 -23.37 -0.83
CA GLN A 100 -3.60 -24.80 -1.08
C GLN A 100 -3.82 -25.63 0.20
N LEU A 101 -3.27 -25.19 1.35
CA LEU A 101 -3.49 -25.85 2.64
C LEU A 101 -4.95 -25.77 3.09
N LEU A 102 -5.61 -24.62 2.96
CA LEU A 102 -7.03 -24.43 3.29
C LEU A 102 -7.97 -25.16 2.32
N ALA A 103 -7.57 -25.41 1.08
CA ALA A 103 -8.28 -26.29 0.16
C ALA A 103 -8.17 -27.75 0.63
N ASN A 104 -6.95 -28.22 0.89
CA ASN A 104 -6.67 -29.59 1.36
C ASN A 104 -7.37 -29.91 2.70
N VAL A 105 -7.39 -28.96 3.64
CA VAL A 105 -8.12 -29.09 4.92
C VAL A 105 -9.62 -29.22 4.69
N VAL A 106 -10.22 -28.35 3.87
CA VAL A 106 -11.67 -28.38 3.60
C VAL A 106 -12.09 -29.64 2.82
N GLU A 107 -11.29 -30.10 1.87
CA GLU A 107 -11.55 -31.33 1.13
C GLU A 107 -11.42 -32.58 2.03
N SER A 108 -10.39 -32.61 2.90
CA SER A 108 -10.22 -33.65 3.93
C SER A 108 -11.35 -33.68 4.97
N VAL A 109 -11.99 -32.53 5.20
CA VAL A 109 -13.19 -32.37 6.04
C VAL A 109 -14.44 -32.87 5.31
N GLN A 110 -14.67 -32.46 4.05
CA GLN A 110 -15.80 -32.92 3.22
C GLN A 110 -15.84 -34.44 3.10
N LYS A 111 -14.69 -35.07 2.84
CA LYS A 111 -14.54 -36.54 2.73
C LYS A 111 -14.89 -37.30 4.02
N LYS A 112 -14.91 -36.63 5.18
CA LYS A 112 -15.25 -37.22 6.49
C LYS A 112 -16.71 -36.99 6.92
N GLN A 113 -17.55 -36.55 5.98
CA GLN A 113 -18.96 -36.20 6.16
C GLN A 113 -19.14 -34.92 7.00
N TYR A 114 -19.65 -33.86 6.36
CA TYR A 114 -19.83 -32.55 7.02
C TYR A 114 -20.82 -32.66 8.19
N SER A 115 -20.31 -32.43 9.41
CA SER A 115 -21.14 -32.23 10.60
C SER A 115 -21.25 -30.74 10.92
N ASP A 116 -22.40 -30.31 11.47
CA ASP A 116 -22.57 -28.93 11.93
C ASP A 116 -21.54 -28.55 13.00
N THR A 117 -21.09 -29.49 13.82
CA THR A 117 -19.99 -29.32 14.79
C THR A 117 -18.71 -28.81 14.13
N LEU A 118 -18.38 -29.28 12.94
CA LEU A 118 -17.16 -28.93 12.23
C LEU A 118 -17.28 -27.58 11.49
N ARG A 119 -18.49 -27.28 11.00
CA ARG A 119 -18.87 -25.96 10.48
C ARG A 119 -18.87 -24.90 11.58
N GLN A 120 -19.29 -25.26 12.79
CA GLN A 120 -19.21 -24.43 13.99
C GLN A 120 -17.75 -24.22 14.43
N GLY A 121 -16.91 -25.26 14.42
CA GLY A 121 -15.49 -25.14 14.75
C GLY A 121 -14.72 -24.17 13.83
N PHE A 122 -14.98 -24.19 12.51
CA PHE A 122 -14.41 -23.20 11.60
C PHE A 122 -14.88 -21.76 11.90
N ARG A 123 -16.16 -21.58 12.30
CA ARG A 123 -16.71 -20.28 12.71
C ARG A 123 -16.07 -19.78 14.00
N GLU A 124 -15.82 -20.66 14.96
CA GLU A 124 -15.12 -20.34 16.22
C GLU A 124 -13.67 -19.91 15.95
N VAL A 125 -12.94 -20.61 15.08
CA VAL A 125 -11.59 -20.19 14.65
C VAL A 125 -11.62 -18.82 13.96
N ALA A 126 -12.59 -18.57 13.07
CA ALA A 126 -12.74 -17.27 12.41
C ALA A 126 -13.05 -16.12 13.39
N GLU A 127 -13.86 -16.35 14.42
CA GLU A 127 -14.15 -15.35 15.47
C GLU A 127 -12.98 -15.19 16.46
N ILE A 128 -12.18 -16.24 16.72
CA ILE A 128 -10.92 -16.14 17.47
C ILE A 128 -9.91 -15.26 16.72
N ILE A 129 -9.74 -15.46 15.41
CA ILE A 129 -8.85 -14.64 14.57
C ILE A 129 -9.34 -13.18 14.52
N LYS A 130 -10.65 -12.97 14.40
CA LYS A 130 -11.29 -11.64 14.44
C LYS A 130 -11.05 -10.90 15.76
N GLY A 131 -11.12 -11.62 16.88
CA GLY A 131 -10.92 -11.13 18.24
C GLY A 131 -9.46 -11.09 18.71
N ALA A 132 -8.52 -11.58 17.90
CA ALA A 132 -7.10 -11.46 18.18
C ALA A 132 -6.69 -9.98 18.26
N PRO A 133 -5.76 -9.58 19.16
CA PRO A 133 -5.30 -8.21 19.26
C PRO A 133 -4.70 -7.73 17.93
N ARG A 134 -5.45 -6.86 17.23
CA ARG A 134 -4.93 -6.16 16.05
C ARG A 134 -3.89 -5.17 16.55
N ILE A 135 -2.61 -5.46 16.29
CA ILE A 135 -1.55 -4.48 16.44
C ILE A 135 -1.93 -3.31 15.53
N HIS A 136 -2.02 -2.11 16.11
CA HIS A 136 -2.23 -0.92 15.29
C HIS A 136 -0.92 -0.69 14.53
N PRO A 137 -0.95 -0.59 13.19
CA PRO A 137 0.27 -0.36 12.43
C PRO A 137 0.87 0.97 12.89
N ASP A 138 2.17 0.97 13.16
CA ASP A 138 2.95 2.21 13.23
C ASP A 138 3.14 2.78 11.82
N ASP A 139 3.71 3.99 11.74
CA ASP A 139 3.90 4.70 10.47
C ASP A 139 4.78 3.90 9.49
N ASP A 140 5.72 3.08 9.99
CA ASP A 140 6.60 2.23 9.19
C ASP A 140 5.84 1.02 8.61
N ILE A 141 5.05 0.30 9.44
CA ILE A 141 4.17 -0.79 8.98
C ILE A 141 3.13 -0.25 7.98
N ALA A 142 2.55 0.92 8.23
CA ALA A 142 1.62 1.56 7.30
C ALA A 142 2.31 1.93 5.97
N HIS A 143 3.55 2.40 6.00
CA HIS A 143 4.34 2.69 4.81
C HIS A 143 4.69 1.41 4.02
N LEU A 144 5.11 0.34 4.69
CA LEU A 144 5.41 -0.96 4.09
C LEU A 144 4.16 -1.60 3.45
N GLN A 145 3.00 -1.48 4.11
CA GLN A 145 1.71 -1.88 3.55
C GLN A 145 1.38 -1.08 2.30
N GLN A 146 1.56 0.25 2.30
CA GLN A 146 1.27 1.07 1.13
C GLN A 146 2.17 0.73 -0.07
N ILE A 147 3.48 0.56 0.09
CA ILE A 147 4.36 0.23 -1.06
C ILE A 147 4.13 -1.19 -1.59
N MET A 148 3.73 -2.14 -0.74
CA MET A 148 3.31 -3.48 -1.15
C MET A 148 2.01 -3.43 -1.97
N LEU A 149 1.05 -2.58 -1.57
CA LEU A 149 -0.21 -2.38 -2.31
C LEU A 149 -0.02 -1.58 -3.60
N ASP A 150 0.84 -0.55 -3.60
CA ASP A 150 1.23 0.20 -4.81
C ASP A 150 1.84 -0.76 -5.85
N ALA A 151 2.79 -1.61 -5.43
CA ALA A 151 3.42 -2.61 -6.30
C ALA A 151 2.41 -3.65 -6.82
N GLY A 152 1.48 -4.12 -5.99
CA GLY A 152 0.39 -5.02 -6.40
C GLY A 152 -0.61 -4.38 -7.36
N ALA A 153 -0.77 -3.06 -7.31
CA ALA A 153 -1.56 -2.27 -8.26
C ALA A 153 -0.78 -1.85 -9.52
N GLY A 154 0.51 -2.19 -9.62
CA GLY A 154 1.38 -1.80 -10.74
C GLY A 154 1.80 -0.32 -10.72
N ILE A 155 1.72 0.35 -9.58
CA ILE A 155 2.08 1.76 -9.39
C ILE A 155 3.58 1.86 -9.06
N SER A 156 4.36 2.54 -9.89
CA SER A 156 5.78 2.83 -9.64
C SER A 156 5.98 4.24 -9.06
N ARG A 157 6.67 4.30 -7.91
CA ARG A 157 7.18 5.53 -7.30
C ARG A 157 8.22 6.21 -8.20
N HIS A 158 9.09 5.45 -8.88
CA HIS A 158 10.07 5.99 -9.80
C HIS A 158 9.42 6.64 -11.04
N GLU A 159 8.40 6.02 -11.64
CA GLU A 159 7.65 6.60 -12.75
C GLU A 159 6.90 7.88 -12.33
N LEU A 160 6.25 7.89 -11.16
CA LEU A 160 5.60 9.08 -10.62
C LEU A 160 6.60 10.23 -10.38
N TRP A 161 7.79 9.91 -9.86
CA TRP A 161 8.87 10.88 -9.67
C TRP A 161 9.41 11.42 -11.00
N LEU A 162 9.63 10.56 -12.01
CA LEU A 162 10.04 10.96 -13.36
C LEU A 162 9.00 11.90 -14.00
N ALA A 163 7.71 11.58 -13.87
CA ALA A 163 6.60 12.39 -14.37
C ALA A 163 6.54 13.77 -13.69
N ALA A 164 6.70 13.82 -12.37
CA ALA A 164 6.77 15.08 -11.61
C ALA A 164 7.96 15.94 -12.07
N ARG A 165 9.16 15.36 -12.13
CA ARG A 165 10.41 16.02 -12.56
C ARG A 165 10.34 16.55 -14.00
N ALA A 166 9.63 15.85 -14.89
CA ALA A 166 9.34 16.33 -16.24
C ALA A 166 8.35 17.53 -16.24
N GLY A 167 7.30 17.46 -15.43
CA GLY A 167 6.32 18.54 -15.25
C GLY A 167 6.95 19.83 -14.71
N GLU A 168 7.86 19.74 -13.75
CA GLU A 168 8.59 20.90 -13.22
C GLU A 168 9.49 21.55 -14.27
N LYS A 169 10.29 20.76 -15.00
CA LYS A 169 11.13 21.25 -16.12
C LYS A 169 10.28 22.00 -17.16
N ALA A 170 9.10 21.49 -17.50
CA ALA A 170 8.17 22.16 -18.41
C ALA A 170 7.65 23.51 -17.86
N ARG A 171 7.41 23.61 -16.53
CA ARG A 171 7.01 24.87 -15.88
C ARG A 171 8.12 25.92 -15.93
N PHE A 172 9.36 25.56 -15.59
CA PHE A 172 10.49 26.50 -15.63
C PHE A 172 10.80 26.99 -17.04
N SER A 173 10.80 26.10 -18.04
CA SER A 173 10.97 26.48 -19.46
C SER A 173 9.92 27.49 -19.94
N ARG A 174 8.67 27.40 -19.43
CA ARG A 174 7.59 28.34 -19.76
C ARG A 174 7.79 29.73 -19.15
N VAL A 175 8.39 29.81 -17.96
CA VAL A 175 8.70 31.09 -17.28
C VAL A 175 9.88 31.79 -17.97
N VAL A 176 10.95 31.06 -18.30
CA VAL A 176 12.16 31.63 -18.93
C VAL A 176 11.96 31.91 -20.42
N GLY A 177 11.15 31.11 -21.12
CA GLY A 177 10.78 31.33 -22.53
C GLY A 177 9.79 32.47 -22.76
N GLY A 178 9.26 33.09 -21.71
CA GLY A 178 8.38 34.25 -21.80
C GLY A 178 9.16 35.49 -22.27
N LYS A 179 9.01 35.85 -23.55
CA LYS A 179 9.54 37.12 -24.08
C LYS A 179 9.15 38.28 -23.14
N PRO A 180 10.08 39.14 -22.70
CA PRO A 180 9.72 40.33 -21.95
C PRO A 180 8.89 41.23 -22.87
N ILE A 181 7.59 41.34 -22.59
CA ILE A 181 6.72 42.30 -23.27
C ILE A 181 7.16 43.68 -22.78
N LEU A 182 7.85 44.41 -23.67
CA LEU A 182 8.31 45.77 -23.44
C LEU A 182 7.12 46.74 -23.46
N SER A 183 6.27 46.66 -22.43
CA SER A 183 5.11 47.53 -22.22
C SER A 183 5.56 48.90 -21.72
N THR A 184 6.21 49.69 -22.59
CA THR A 184 6.50 51.11 -22.37
C THR A 184 5.22 51.94 -22.49
N ALA A 185 4.32 51.76 -21.52
CA ALA A 185 3.03 52.43 -21.44
C ALA A 185 2.65 52.72 -19.98
N SER A 186 3.33 53.68 -19.36
CA SER A 186 2.83 54.32 -18.14
C SER A 186 1.53 55.07 -18.44
N PRO A 187 0.50 54.91 -17.61
CA PRO A 187 -0.11 56.11 -17.05
C PRO A 187 -0.42 55.99 -15.55
N LYS A 188 0.33 56.78 -14.78
CA LYS A 188 -0.17 57.72 -13.76
C LYS A 188 -1.32 57.25 -12.83
N VAL A 189 -0.94 56.94 -11.60
CA VAL A 189 -1.81 56.82 -10.40
C VAL A 189 -2.73 58.05 -10.23
N PRO A 190 -3.88 57.91 -9.54
CA PRO A 190 -3.89 58.31 -8.13
C PRO A 190 -4.57 57.31 -7.18
N SER A 191 -4.22 57.42 -5.91
CA SER A 191 -4.63 56.54 -4.80
C SER A 191 -6.07 56.78 -4.33
N THR A 192 -6.70 55.73 -3.78
CA THR A 192 -7.80 55.87 -2.80
C THR A 192 -7.51 54.95 -1.62
N SER A 193 -7.60 55.47 -0.39
CA SER A 193 -7.26 54.73 0.84
C SER A 193 -8.50 54.09 1.49
N ILE A 194 -8.38 52.82 1.86
CA ILE A 194 -9.33 51.99 2.62
C ILE A 194 -8.43 51.02 3.42
N ILE A 195 -8.62 50.66 4.71
CA ILE A 195 -9.80 50.56 5.60
C ILE A 195 -9.36 50.89 7.04
N GLN A 196 -10.25 51.38 7.93
CA GLN A 196 -10.11 51.10 9.37
C GLN A 196 -11.43 51.19 10.19
N GLN A 197 -11.58 50.30 11.18
CA GLN A 197 -12.70 50.15 12.16
C GLN A 197 -14.06 49.69 11.55
N PRO A 198 -15.00 49.04 12.30
CA PRO A 198 -15.26 48.95 13.77
C PRO A 198 -14.39 47.91 14.54
N LEU A 199 -14.32 47.79 15.89
CA LEU A 199 -15.32 47.68 17.00
C LEU A 199 -16.05 46.31 17.01
N ALA A 200 -16.27 45.54 18.10
CA ALA A 200 -16.08 45.68 19.57
C ALA A 200 -15.57 44.31 20.15
N ALA A 201 -14.84 44.17 21.26
CA ALA A 201 -15.07 44.44 22.70
C ALA A 201 -16.02 43.46 23.46
N GLY A 202 -15.43 42.59 24.30
CA GLY A 202 -16.06 41.63 25.24
C GLY A 202 -15.04 40.52 25.61
N LYS A 203 -14.67 40.14 26.85
CA LYS A 203 -15.32 40.15 28.19
C LYS A 203 -16.68 39.43 28.18
N THR A 204 -16.94 38.34 28.92
CA THR A 204 -16.15 37.57 29.93
C THR A 204 -16.58 36.06 29.85
N ARG A 205 -16.50 35.09 30.80
CA ARG A 205 -16.27 35.04 32.26
C ARG A 205 -15.68 33.67 32.73
N GLU A 206 -14.62 33.73 33.56
CA GLU A 206 -14.34 32.94 34.81
C GLU A 206 -14.88 31.50 34.98
N GLY A 207 -13.99 30.53 35.19
CA GLY A 207 -14.26 29.09 35.18
C GLY A 207 -14.88 28.44 36.44
N ARG A 208 -14.83 27.10 36.51
CA ARG A 208 -15.02 26.30 37.73
C ARG A 208 -14.60 24.83 37.59
N ARG A 209 -13.85 24.36 38.59
CA ARG A 209 -13.63 22.97 39.04
C ARG A 209 -13.01 22.01 38.04
#